data_AF-A0A7C0UEM3-F1
#
_entry.id   AF-A0A7C0UEM3-F1
#
_cell.length_a   1.000
_cell.length_b   1.000
_cell.length_c   1.000
_cell.angle_alpha   90.00
_cell.angle_beta   90.00
_cell.angle_gamma   90.00
#
_symmetry.space_group_name_H-M   'P 1'
#
loop_
_entity.id
_entity.type
_entity.pdbx_description
1 polymer ?
#
loop_
_entity_poly.entity_id
_entity_poly.type
_entity_poly.pdbx_seq_one_letter_code
_entity_poly.pdbx_strand_id
1 'polypeptide(L)'
;MISKITRTLLLAAVIFALAVFLAACAATGRKAKTEGPLKETTLLPKALEGTPPFIPHDVEADTGCLDCHRLGENDAAITPHPERVNCVQCHISQDMSIKPFVENTF
;
A
#
# COMPACT_ATOMS: atom_id res chain seq x y z
N MET A 1 1.56 28.55 -46.14
CA MET A 1 0.93 29.58 -45.29
C MET A 1 -0.36 29.00 -44.73
N ILE A 2 -0.41 28.68 -43.43
CA ILE A 2 -1.58 28.05 -42.81
C ILE A 2 -2.68 29.10 -42.67
N SER A 3 -3.89 28.82 -43.18
CA SER A 3 -5.03 29.74 -43.10
C SER A 3 -5.35 30.10 -41.65
N LYS A 4 -5.78 31.35 -41.43
CA LYS A 4 -6.15 31.85 -40.10
C LYS A 4 -7.18 30.93 -39.42
N ILE A 5 -8.09 30.34 -40.20
CA ILE A 5 -9.13 29.40 -39.74
C ILE A 5 -8.52 28.09 -39.25
N THR A 6 -7.52 27.56 -39.96
CA THR A 6 -6.86 26.31 -39.56
C THR A 6 -6.03 26.49 -38.29
N ARG A 7 -5.45 27.69 -38.07
CA ARG A 7 -4.71 28.02 -36.83
C ARG A 7 -5.65 28.17 -35.63
N THR A 8 -6.81 28.81 -35.80
CA THR A 8 -7.80 28.93 -34.70
C THR A 8 -8.41 27.58 -34.34
N LEU A 9 -8.69 26.71 -35.31
CA LEU A 9 -9.19 25.36 -35.04
C LEU A 9 -8.15 24.49 -34.32
N LEU A 10 -6.87 24.56 -34.71
CA LEU A 10 -5.79 23.85 -34.02
C LEU A 10 -5.60 24.34 -32.57
N LEU A 11 -5.62 25.66 -32.35
CA LEU A 11 -5.51 26.22 -31.00
C LEU A 11 -6.68 25.81 -30.11
N ALA A 12 -7.91 25.84 -30.64
CA ALA A 12 -9.09 25.40 -29.91
C ALA A 12 -9.04 23.91 -29.54
N ALA A 13 -8.56 23.06 -30.45
CA ALA A 13 -8.40 21.62 -30.20
C ALA A 13 -7.35 21.33 -29.11
N VAL A 14 -6.23 22.05 -29.11
CA VAL A 14 -5.18 21.90 -28.08
C VAL A 14 -5.68 22.36 -26.72
N ILE A 15 -6.39 23.50 -26.65
CA ILE A 15 -6.96 24.01 -25.39
C ILE A 15 -7.99 23.03 -24.83
N PHE A 16 -8.85 22.47 -25.70
CA PHE A 16 -9.85 21.48 -25.29
C PHE A 16 -9.19 20.19 -24.77
N ALA A 17 -8.17 19.68 -25.46
CA ALA A 17 -7.43 18.49 -25.02
C ALA A 17 -6.72 18.71 -23.67
N LEU A 18 -6.11 19.89 -23.47
CA LEU A 18 -5.45 20.24 -22.21
C LEU A 18 -6.44 20.37 -21.05
N ALA A 19 -7.61 20.96 -21.30
CA ALA A 19 -8.67 21.08 -20.29
C ALA A 19 -9.22 19.72 -19.87
N VAL A 20 -9.40 18.78 -20.82
CA VAL A 20 -9.81 17.40 -20.54
C VAL A 20 -8.76 16.67 -19.70
N PHE A 21 -7.48 16.84 -20.01
CA PHE A 21 -6.39 16.20 -19.27
C PHE A 21 -6.29 16.71 -17.82
N LEU A 22 -6.40 18.03 -17.62
CA LEU A 22 -6.40 18.63 -16.28
C LEU A 22 -7.61 18.21 -15.43
N ALA A 23 -8.79 18.10 -16.05
CA ALA A 23 -9.98 17.62 -15.36
C ALA A 23 -9.86 16.14 -14.96
N ALA A 24 -9.22 15.30 -15.78
CA ALA A 24 -8.99 13.89 -15.47
C ALA A 24 -8.04 13.70 -14.26
N CYS A 25 -7.01 14.56 -14.11
CA CYS A 25 -6.13 14.52 -12.94
C CYS A 25 -6.84 14.91 -11.63
N ALA A 26 -7.85 15.79 -11.68
CA ALA A 26 -8.60 16.20 -10.49
C ALA A 26 -9.63 15.14 -10.02
N ALA A 27 -10.05 14.24 -10.91
CA ALA A 27 -11.02 13.19 -10.60
C ALA A 27 -10.42 11.97 -9.88
N THR A 28 -9.09 11.82 -9.85
CA THR A 28 -8.39 10.70 -9.18
C THR A 28 -7.93 11.02 -7.76
N GLY A 29 -8.64 11.92 -7.07
CA GLY A 29 -8.37 12.24 -5.67
C GLY A 29 -8.52 11.00 -4.77
N ARG A 30 -7.40 10.35 -4.47
CA ARG A 30 -7.32 9.26 -3.48
C ARG A 30 -7.73 9.85 -2.13
N LYS A 31 -8.84 9.38 -1.56
CA LYS A 31 -9.25 9.70 -0.20
C LYS A 31 -8.19 9.13 0.76
N ALA A 32 -7.56 9.99 1.56
CA ALA A 32 -6.77 9.54 2.69
C ALA A 32 -7.72 8.84 3.67
N LYS A 33 -7.52 7.53 3.90
CA LYS A 33 -8.18 6.85 5.03
C LYS A 33 -7.61 7.46 6.30
N THR A 34 -8.48 8.10 7.07
CA THR A 34 -8.23 8.42 8.48
C THR A 34 -7.88 7.14 9.21
N GLU A 35 -6.80 7.20 9.98
CA GLU A 35 -6.31 6.14 10.87
C GLU A 35 -7.38 5.84 11.92
N GLY A 36 -8.31 4.95 11.58
CA GLY A 36 -9.24 4.37 12.54
C GLY A 36 -8.48 3.41 13.46
N PRO A 37 -8.96 3.20 14.70
CA PRO A 37 -8.34 2.25 15.61
C PRO A 37 -8.22 0.89 14.93
N LEU A 38 -7.00 0.34 14.96
CA LEU A 38 -6.61 -0.96 14.40
C LEU A 38 -7.70 -1.99 14.72
N LYS A 39 -8.48 -2.34 13.70
CA LYS A 39 -9.44 -3.43 13.77
C LYS A 39 -8.62 -4.69 14.05
N GLU A 40 -8.99 -5.40 15.09
CA GLU A 40 -8.35 -6.61 15.61
C GLU A 40 -8.38 -7.72 14.56
N THR A 41 -7.49 -7.63 13.57
CA THR A 41 -7.24 -8.66 12.56
C THR A 41 -6.20 -9.59 13.14
N THR A 42 -6.63 -10.68 13.77
CA THR A 42 -5.84 -11.84 14.21
C THR A 42 -4.34 -11.57 14.34
N LEU A 43 -3.97 -10.67 15.23
CA LEU A 43 -2.57 -10.34 15.45
C LEU A 43 -1.97 -11.50 16.23
N LEU A 44 -0.93 -12.12 15.68
CA LEU A 44 -0.14 -13.07 16.44
C LEU A 44 0.50 -12.34 17.63
N PRO A 45 0.68 -13.02 18.78
CA PRO A 45 1.26 -12.41 19.97
C PRO A 45 2.60 -11.77 19.65
N LYS A 46 2.72 -10.47 19.93
CA LYS A 46 3.98 -9.74 19.84
C LYS A 46 4.79 -10.03 21.10
N ALA A 47 6.08 -10.34 20.94
CA ALA A 47 6.93 -10.68 22.09
C ALA A 47 7.10 -9.48 23.04
N LEU A 48 7.38 -8.28 22.51
CA LEU A 48 7.57 -7.04 23.27
C LEU A 48 7.14 -5.84 22.43
N GLU A 49 6.78 -4.71 23.04
CA GLU A 49 6.48 -3.48 22.30
C GLU A 49 7.67 -3.06 21.40
N GLY A 50 7.38 -2.51 20.22
CA GLY A 50 8.40 -2.19 19.21
C GLY A 50 8.96 -3.36 18.39
N THR A 51 8.75 -4.64 18.74
CA THR A 51 9.21 -5.76 17.89
C THR A 51 8.43 -5.84 16.56
N PRO A 52 9.04 -6.37 15.50
CA PRO A 52 8.30 -6.67 14.27
C PRO A 52 7.14 -7.63 14.56
N PRO A 53 5.92 -7.38 14.07
CA PRO A 53 4.83 -8.34 14.13
C PRO A 53 5.14 -9.57 13.27
N PHE A 54 4.68 -10.74 13.69
CA PHE A 54 4.67 -11.93 12.84
C PHE A 54 3.70 -11.76 11.67
N ILE A 55 3.94 -12.51 10.60
CA ILE A 55 3.06 -12.53 9.43
C ILE A 55 1.91 -13.50 9.72
N PRO A 56 0.64 -13.03 9.79
CA PRO A 56 -0.51 -13.88 10.17
C PRO A 56 -1.16 -14.59 8.97
N HIS A 57 -0.52 -14.58 7.80
CA HIS A 57 -1.02 -15.16 6.57
C HIS A 57 0.15 -15.79 5.78
N ASP A 58 -0.19 -16.60 4.79
CA ASP A 58 0.80 -17.23 3.91
C ASP A 58 1.50 -16.19 3.03
N VAL A 59 2.78 -16.44 2.72
CA VAL A 59 3.60 -15.60 1.85
C VAL A 59 4.17 -16.49 0.76
N GLU A 60 3.68 -16.30 -0.46
CA GLU A 60 4.21 -17.01 -1.62
C GLU A 60 5.44 -16.28 -2.16
N ALA A 61 6.31 -17.02 -2.87
CA ALA A 61 7.61 -16.53 -3.34
C ALA A 61 7.53 -15.29 -4.27
N ASP A 62 6.38 -15.07 -4.91
CA ASP A 62 6.09 -13.97 -5.84
C ASP A 62 5.19 -12.86 -5.23
N THR A 63 4.87 -12.94 -3.93
CA THR A 63 3.98 -11.97 -3.29
C THR A 63 4.68 -10.62 -3.06
N GLY A 64 4.16 -9.56 -3.69
CA GLY A 64 4.61 -8.19 -3.44
C GLY A 64 4.05 -7.63 -2.13
N CYS A 65 4.81 -7.65 -1.04
CA CYS A 65 4.32 -7.21 0.29
C CYS A 65 3.72 -5.79 0.27
N LEU A 66 4.32 -4.88 -0.52
CA LEU A 66 3.88 -3.50 -0.65
C LEU A 66 2.59 -3.31 -1.44
N ASP A 67 2.09 -4.34 -2.13
CA ASP A 67 0.82 -4.26 -2.85
C ASP A 67 -0.35 -4.04 -1.90
N CYS A 68 -0.27 -4.62 -0.68
CA CYS A 68 -1.25 -4.38 0.38
C CYS A 68 -0.74 -3.44 1.47
N HIS A 69 0.50 -3.63 1.93
CA HIS A 69 1.01 -2.93 3.11
C HIS A 69 1.48 -1.48 2.86
N ARG A 70 1.56 -1.00 1.62
CA ARG A 70 1.97 0.39 1.35
C ARG A 70 0.89 1.40 1.74
N LEU A 71 -0.37 1.10 1.44
CA LEU A 71 -1.51 2.01 1.64
C LEU A 71 -2.64 1.38 2.47
N GLY A 72 -2.44 0.16 2.96
CA GLY A 72 -3.44 -0.57 3.75
C GLY A 72 -4.61 -1.08 2.90
N GLU A 73 -4.29 -1.61 1.71
CA GLU A 73 -5.28 -2.33 0.90
C GLU A 73 -5.69 -3.62 1.61
N ASN A 74 -6.94 -4.06 1.40
CA ASN A 74 -7.50 -5.25 2.06
C ASN A 74 -7.39 -5.23 3.60
N ASP A 75 -7.49 -4.05 4.21
CA ASP A 75 -7.35 -3.83 5.66
C ASP A 75 -6.00 -4.28 6.23
N ALA A 76 -4.96 -4.37 5.38
CA ALA A 76 -3.60 -4.62 5.80
C ALA A 76 -3.05 -3.44 6.62
N ALA A 77 -2.20 -3.73 7.60
CA ALA A 77 -1.49 -2.70 8.34
C ALA A 77 -0.53 -1.94 7.39
N ILE A 78 -0.49 -0.61 7.49
CA ILE A 78 0.45 0.20 6.72
C ILE A 78 1.86 0.03 7.29
N THR A 79 2.82 -0.32 6.45
CA THR A 79 4.22 -0.38 6.87
C THR A 79 4.77 1.02 7.12
N PRO A 80 5.37 1.30 8.28
CA PRO A 80 6.00 2.59 8.55
C PRO A 80 7.36 2.75 7.85
N HIS A 81 7.84 1.71 7.15
CA HIS A 81 9.17 1.65 6.53
C HIS A 81 9.14 0.93 5.16
N PRO A 82 8.43 1.48 4.15
CA PRO A 82 8.32 0.86 2.83
C PRO A 82 9.66 0.73 2.08
N GLU A 83 10.68 1.48 2.49
CA GLU A 83 12.04 1.41 1.96
C GLU A 83 12.81 0.14 2.39
N ARG A 84 12.33 -0.57 3.43
CA ARG A 84 12.90 -1.86 3.87
C ARG A 84 12.36 -3.00 3.01
N VAL A 85 12.96 -3.16 1.84
CA VAL A 85 12.45 -4.05 0.77
C VAL A 85 12.53 -5.54 1.09
N ASN A 86 13.36 -5.98 2.05
CA ASN A 86 13.42 -7.37 2.47
C ASN A 86 12.61 -7.59 3.76
N CYS A 87 11.29 -7.65 3.62
CA CYS A 87 10.35 -7.69 4.76
C CYS A 87 10.56 -8.95 5.64
N VAL A 88 10.88 -10.08 5.01
CA VAL A 88 11.07 -11.38 5.68
C VAL A 88 12.38 -11.50 6.45
N GLN A 89 13.26 -10.49 6.38
CA GLN A 89 14.42 -10.39 7.26
C GLN A 89 14.00 -10.22 8.72
N CYS A 90 12.88 -9.55 8.97
CA CYS A 90 12.42 -9.20 10.31
C CYS A 90 11.03 -9.78 10.62
N HIS A 91 10.13 -9.81 9.64
CA HIS A 91 8.79 -10.35 9.78
C HIS A 91 8.79 -11.83 9.40
N ILE A 92 8.46 -12.68 10.35
CA ILE A 92 8.55 -14.14 10.18
C ILE A 92 7.14 -14.72 10.29
N SER A 93 6.82 -15.71 9.45
CA SER A 93 5.60 -16.51 9.59
C SER A 93 5.76 -17.52 10.72
N GLN A 94 4.71 -17.73 11.52
CA GLN A 94 4.73 -18.68 12.63
C GLN A 94 3.62 -19.70 12.47
N ASP A 95 3.98 -20.98 12.60
CA ASP A 95 3.02 -22.06 12.76
C ASP A 95 2.69 -22.23 14.25
N MET A 96 1.55 -21.67 14.64
CA MET A 96 1.07 -21.72 16.03
C MET A 96 0.64 -23.13 16.48
N SER A 97 0.61 -24.13 15.59
CA SER A 97 0.39 -25.53 15.97
C SER A 97 1.61 -26.15 16.65
N ILE A 98 2.80 -25.58 16.44
CA ILE A 98 4.06 -26.04 17.02
C ILE A 98 4.30 -25.32 18.34
N LYS A 99 4.41 -26.09 19.41
CA LYS A 99 4.74 -25.56 20.73
C LYS A 99 6.25 -25.40 20.88
N PRO A 100 6.73 -24.38 21.63
CA PRO A 100 8.13 -24.29 22.03
C PRO A 100 8.59 -25.57 22.73
N PHE A 101 9.84 -26.00 22.48
CA PHE A 101 10.41 -27.16 23.17
C PHE A 101 10.58 -26.93 24.68
N VAL A 102 10.74 -25.67 25.07
CA VAL A 102 10.81 -25.21 26.46
C VAL A 102 10.01 -23.92 26.55
N GLU A 103 9.19 -23.80 27.59
CA GLU A 103 8.43 -22.58 27.87
C GLU A 103 9.37 -21.39 28.07
N ASN A 104 8.97 -20.23 27.56
CA ASN A 104 9.71 -18.99 27.73
C ASN A 104 8.98 -18.05 28.69
N THR A 105 9.72 -17.47 29.64
CA THR A 105 9.18 -16.62 30.71
C THR A 105 9.62 -15.16 30.60
N PHE A 106 10.05 -14.72 29.41
CA PHE A 106 10.30 -13.30 29.16
C PHE A 106 9.04 -12.44 29.35
#